data_AF-A0A1F6LPB5-F1
#
_entry.id   AF-A0A1F6LPB5-F1
#
_cell.length_a   1.000
_cell.length_b   1.000
_cell.length_c   1.000
_cell.angle_alpha   90.00
_cell.angle_beta   90.00
_cell.angle_gamma   90.00
#
_symmetry.space_group_name_H-M   'P 1'
#
loop_
_entity.id
_entity.type
_entity.pdbx_description
1 polymer ?
#
loop_
_entity_poly.entity_id
_entity_poly.type
_entity_poly.pdbx_seq_one_letter_code
_entity_poly.pdbx_strand_id
1 'polypeptide(L)'
;MSAAEFTGTFQTLEQKGLVQRHSDGKLSAAPTGLRHQNLSIPEYRLLYAILGLDMIDPNHPAIAAIPDILNSRPHLAGTRIAVEDISNLYEAGYGAEQILHVFPHLTRVDVDSALRFYFAQLTPSKKT
;
A
#
# COMPACT_ATOMS: atom_id res chain seq x y z
N MET A 1 -11.24 -13.02 8.20
CA MET A 1 -10.86 -13.92 7.09
C MET A 1 -11.12 -15.34 7.54
N SER A 2 -11.77 -16.16 6.71
CA SER A 2 -11.98 -17.59 7.02
C SER A 2 -10.71 -18.43 6.76
N ALA A 3 -10.62 -19.64 7.31
CA ALA A 3 -9.48 -20.54 7.05
C ALA A 3 -9.35 -20.91 5.56
N ALA A 4 -10.48 -21.06 4.86
CA ALA A 4 -10.51 -21.35 3.42
C ALA A 4 -10.03 -20.14 2.60
N GLU A 5 -10.50 -18.93 2.94
CA GLU A 5 -10.09 -17.67 2.31
C GLU A 5 -8.59 -17.42 2.52
N PHE A 6 -8.07 -17.66 3.73
CA PHE A 6 -6.64 -17.58 4.02
C PHE A 6 -5.83 -18.52 3.12
N THR A 7 -6.22 -19.79 3.05
CA THR A 7 -5.48 -20.81 2.29
C THR A 7 -5.44 -20.45 0.80
N GLY A 8 -6.58 -20.07 0.21
CA GLY A 8 -6.64 -19.66 -1.19
C GLY A 8 -5.87 -18.37 -1.48
N THR A 9 -5.95 -17.38 -0.58
CA THR A 9 -5.20 -16.12 -0.72
C THR A 9 -3.69 -16.37 -0.62
N PHE A 10 -3.25 -17.16 0.36
CA PHE A 10 -1.84 -17.52 0.55
C PHE A 10 -1.29 -18.24 -0.68
N GLN A 11 -2.02 -19.24 -1.20
CA GLN A 11 -1.61 -20.00 -2.38
C GLN A 11 -1.46 -19.09 -3.61
N THR A 12 -2.38 -18.14 -3.81
CA THR A 12 -2.28 -17.16 -4.90
C THR A 12 -1.05 -16.27 -4.76
N LEU A 13 -0.79 -15.76 -3.55
CA LEU A 13 0.40 -14.94 -3.29
C LEU A 13 1.70 -15.72 -3.43
N GLU A 14 1.70 -17.01 -3.07
CA GLU A 14 2.87 -17.89 -3.21
C GLU A 14 3.18 -18.16 -4.69
N GLN A 15 2.15 -18.38 -5.52
CA GLN A 15 2.29 -18.48 -6.97
C GLN A 15 2.82 -17.18 -7.60
N LYS A 16 2.46 -16.01 -7.04
CA LYS A 16 3.02 -14.72 -7.43
C LYS A 16 4.45 -14.49 -6.91
N GLY A 17 4.99 -15.40 -6.11
CA GLY A 17 6.32 -15.29 -5.49
C GLY A 17 6.42 -14.21 -4.41
N LEU A 18 5.29 -13.75 -3.87
CA LEU A 18 5.23 -12.65 -2.90
C LEU A 18 5.25 -13.13 -1.45
N VAL A 19 4.90 -14.38 -1.20
CA VAL A 19 4.99 -15.02 0.11
C VAL A 19 5.65 -16.39 0.00
N GLN A 20 6.24 -16.84 1.10
CA GLN A 20 6.88 -18.15 1.20
C GLN A 20 6.60 -18.75 2.57
N ARG A 21 6.44 -20.07 2.59
CA ARG A 21 6.43 -20.88 3.82
C ARG A 21 7.79 -21.52 4.02
N HIS A 22 8.38 -21.30 5.18
CA HIS A 22 9.66 -21.88 5.57
C HIS A 22 9.46 -23.26 6.21
N SER A 23 10.49 -24.10 6.17
CA SER A 23 10.46 -25.44 6.77
C SER A 23 10.28 -25.43 8.29
N ASP A 24 10.61 -24.32 8.94
CA ASP A 24 10.41 -24.09 10.38
C ASP A 24 8.98 -23.65 10.75
N GLY A 25 8.07 -23.60 9.76
CA GLY A 25 6.67 -23.19 9.94
C GLY A 25 6.45 -21.68 9.90
N LYS A 26 7.50 -20.86 9.74
CA LYS A 26 7.34 -19.41 9.60
C LYS A 26 6.85 -19.05 8.20
N LEU A 27 6.16 -17.91 8.14
CA LEU A 27 5.75 -17.27 6.90
C LEU A 27 6.61 -16.03 6.68
N SER A 28 7.01 -15.78 5.45
CA SER A 28 7.64 -14.53 5.04
C SER A 28 6.92 -13.94 3.84
N ALA A 29 6.93 -12.62 3.74
CA ALA A 29 6.40 -11.87 2.62
C ALA A 29 7.45 -10.90 2.10
N ALA A 30 7.42 -10.62 0.80
CA ALA A 30 8.24 -9.60 0.17
C ALA A 30 7.55 -8.24 0.29
N PRO A 31 8.17 -7.21 0.90
CA PRO A 31 7.60 -5.86 0.96
C PRO A 31 7.34 -5.26 -0.44
N THR A 32 8.11 -5.69 -1.44
CA THR A 32 7.89 -5.31 -2.85
C THR A 32 6.53 -5.75 -3.38
N GLY A 33 5.91 -6.78 -2.80
CA GLY A 33 4.55 -7.20 -3.10
C GLY A 33 3.50 -6.11 -2.84
N LEU A 34 3.77 -5.19 -1.92
CA LEU A 34 2.88 -4.05 -1.66
C LEU A 34 2.82 -3.05 -2.84
N ARG A 35 3.76 -3.14 -3.80
CA ARG A 35 3.74 -2.37 -5.05
C ARG A 35 3.04 -3.11 -6.20
N HIS A 36 2.57 -4.33 -5.98
CA HIS A 36 1.98 -5.13 -7.03
C HIS A 36 0.54 -4.65 -7.33
N GLN A 37 0.37 -3.95 -8.45
CA GLN A 37 -0.89 -3.26 -8.78
C GLN A 37 -2.11 -4.19 -8.95
N ASN A 38 -1.89 -5.48 -9.21
CA ASN A 38 -2.95 -6.46 -9.39
C ASN A 38 -3.09 -7.40 -8.19
N LEU A 39 -3.24 -6.81 -6.99
CA LEU A 39 -3.61 -7.52 -5.77
C LEU A 39 -5.01 -7.10 -5.33
N SER A 40 -5.79 -8.08 -4.89
CA SER A 40 -7.07 -7.91 -4.23
C SER A 40 -6.89 -7.48 -2.78
N ILE A 41 -7.94 -6.92 -2.16
CA ILE A 41 -7.90 -6.49 -0.76
C ILE A 41 -7.50 -7.64 0.20
N PRO A 42 -8.01 -8.88 0.06
CA PRO A 42 -7.55 -10.00 0.90
C PRO A 42 -6.05 -10.29 0.76
N GLU A 43 -5.50 -10.18 -0.46
CA GLU A 43 -4.07 -10.38 -0.73
C GLU A 43 -3.22 -9.32 -0.04
N TYR A 44 -3.61 -8.04 -0.15
CA TYR A 44 -2.95 -6.96 0.59
C TYR A 44 -3.01 -7.20 2.09
N ARG A 45 -4.20 -7.50 2.64
CA ARG A 45 -4.36 -7.78 4.08
C ARG A 45 -3.44 -8.89 4.56
N LEU A 46 -3.30 -9.96 3.77
CA LEU A 46 -2.42 -11.07 4.12
C LEU A 46 -0.94 -10.67 4.04
N LEU A 47 -0.52 -9.88 3.04
CA LEU A 47 0.84 -9.35 2.99
C LEU A 47 1.16 -8.46 4.19
N TYR A 48 0.29 -7.49 4.51
CA TYR A 48 0.43 -6.63 5.68
C TYR A 48 0.57 -7.46 6.96
N ALA A 49 -0.31 -8.45 7.16
CA ALA A 49 -0.27 -9.32 8.33
C ALA A 49 1.04 -10.13 8.44
N ILE A 50 1.53 -10.71 7.34
CA ILE A 50 2.79 -11.46 7.35
C ILE A 50 4.00 -10.54 7.59
N LEU A 51 3.95 -9.31 7.09
CA LEU A 51 4.99 -8.29 7.33
C LEU A 51 4.95 -7.68 8.73
N GLY A 52 3.92 -7.98 9.54
CA GLY A 52 3.72 -7.37 10.85
C GLY A 52 3.35 -5.88 10.76
N LEU A 53 2.64 -5.50 9.70
CA LEU A 53 2.23 -4.12 9.41
C LEU A 53 0.72 -3.99 9.45
N ASP A 54 0.24 -2.81 9.84
CA ASP A 54 -1.18 -2.47 9.77
C ASP A 54 -1.53 -1.83 8.42
N MET A 55 -2.60 -2.31 7.81
CA MET A 55 -3.16 -1.70 6.60
C MET A 55 -4.00 -0.49 7.00
N ILE A 56 -3.56 0.72 6.66
CA ILE A 56 -4.22 1.97 7.11
C ILE A 56 -5.61 2.11 6.51
N ASP A 57 -5.74 1.87 5.19
CA ASP A 57 -7.01 2.01 4.47
C ASP A 57 -7.21 0.85 3.47
N PRO A 58 -8.24 0.02 3.65
CA PRO A 58 -8.59 -1.04 2.69
C PRO A 58 -8.89 -0.55 1.27
N ASN A 59 -9.31 0.71 1.11
CA ASN A 59 -9.59 1.31 -0.21
C ASN A 59 -8.31 1.81 -0.89
N HIS A 60 -7.23 2.00 -0.13
CA HIS A 60 -5.93 2.50 -0.60
C HIS A 60 -4.79 1.61 -0.08
N PRO A 61 -4.79 0.31 -0.41
CA PRO A 61 -3.88 -0.65 0.21
C PRO A 61 -2.40 -0.47 -0.19
N ALA A 62 -2.11 0.34 -1.21
CA ALA A 62 -0.75 0.75 -1.56
C ALA A 62 -0.17 1.83 -0.62
N ILE A 63 -0.99 2.41 0.26
CA ILE A 63 -0.56 3.37 1.29
C ILE A 63 -0.27 2.64 2.59
N ALA A 64 0.94 2.81 3.11
CA ALA A 64 1.42 2.20 4.34
C ALA A 64 1.91 3.25 5.34
N ALA A 65 1.90 2.90 6.62
CA ALA A 65 2.50 3.68 7.72
C ALA A 65 3.37 2.72 8.52
N ILE A 66 4.55 2.49 7.99
CA ILE A 66 5.52 1.56 8.57
C ILE A 66 6.28 2.28 9.68
N PRO A 67 6.37 1.72 10.90
CA PRO A 67 7.22 2.24 11.96
C PRO A 67 8.66 2.50 11.46
N ASP A 68 9.28 3.57 11.93
CA ASP A 68 10.65 3.97 11.57
C ASP A 68 10.87 4.37 10.09
N ILE A 69 9.83 4.32 9.24
CA ILE A 69 9.86 4.88 7.88
C ILE A 69 9.09 6.20 7.86
N LEU A 70 9.76 7.28 7.44
CA LEU A 70 9.18 8.63 7.34
C LEU A 70 8.47 9.09 8.63
N ASN A 71 8.95 8.65 9.80
CA ASN A 71 8.33 8.88 11.11
C ASN A 71 6.87 8.39 11.17
N SER A 72 6.60 7.22 10.57
CA SER A 72 5.28 6.60 10.50
C SER A 72 4.25 7.41 9.70
N ARG A 73 4.69 8.40 8.92
CA ARG A 73 3.80 9.15 8.02
C ARG A 73 3.27 8.23 6.92
N PRO A 74 2.00 8.41 6.48
CA PRO A 74 1.46 7.69 5.32
C PRO A 74 2.33 7.90 4.08
N HIS A 75 2.74 6.80 3.46
CA HIS A 75 3.62 6.81 2.30
C HIS A 75 3.27 5.68 1.33
N LEU A 76 3.73 5.81 0.10
CA LEU A 76 3.60 4.77 -0.90
C LEU A 76 4.48 3.58 -0.51
N ALA A 77 3.88 2.41 -0.34
CA ALA A 77 4.57 1.23 0.15
C ALA A 77 5.77 0.84 -0.75
N GLY A 78 6.87 0.44 -0.13
CA GLY A 78 8.11 0.12 -0.84
C GLY A 78 8.85 1.35 -1.40
N THR A 79 8.45 2.57 -1.02
CA THR A 79 9.15 3.81 -1.34
C THR A 79 9.40 4.63 -0.06
N ARG A 80 10.14 5.74 -0.19
CA ARG A 80 10.22 6.78 0.85
C ARG A 80 9.54 8.08 0.39
N ILE A 81 8.45 7.96 -0.36
CA ILE A 81 7.64 9.09 -0.84
C ILE A 81 6.37 9.16 0.00
N ALA A 82 6.24 10.23 0.76
CA ALA A 82 5.06 10.48 1.58
C ALA A 82 3.86 10.84 0.69
N VAL A 83 2.65 10.57 1.18
CA VAL A 83 1.42 11.10 0.55
C VAL A 83 1.50 12.63 0.44
N GLU A 84 2.07 13.26 1.46
CA GLU A 84 2.28 14.71 1.54
C GLU A 84 3.12 15.25 0.37
N ASP A 85 4.14 14.51 -0.07
CA ASP A 85 4.98 14.93 -1.21
C ASP A 85 4.14 15.02 -2.50
N ILE A 86 3.19 14.11 -2.67
CA ILE A 86 2.29 14.06 -3.83
C ILE A 86 1.20 15.14 -3.71
N SER A 87 0.58 15.29 -2.54
CA SER A 87 -0.47 16.29 -2.34
C SER A 87 0.06 17.72 -2.46
N ASN A 88 1.28 17.99 -1.99
CA ASN A 88 1.90 19.32 -2.12
C ASN A 88 2.10 19.73 -3.58
N LEU A 89 2.51 18.80 -4.46
CA LEU A 89 2.60 19.08 -5.90
C LEU A 89 1.22 19.33 -6.51
N TYR A 90 0.23 18.53 -6.13
CA TYR A 90 -1.14 18.73 -6.58
C TYR A 90 -1.71 20.10 -6.15
N GLU A 91 -1.51 20.50 -4.89
CA GLU A 91 -1.91 21.82 -4.37
C GLU A 91 -1.18 22.96 -5.09
N ALA A 92 0.07 22.74 -5.53
CA ALA A 92 0.82 23.67 -6.38
C ALA A 92 0.32 23.70 -7.84
N GLY A 93 -0.74 22.98 -8.19
CA GLY A 93 -1.37 22.97 -9.51
C GLY A 93 -0.83 21.93 -10.49
N TYR A 94 -0.01 20.98 -10.03
CA TYR A 94 0.52 19.93 -10.90
C TYR A 94 -0.55 18.87 -11.18
N GLY A 95 -0.71 18.50 -12.45
CA GLY A 95 -1.48 17.34 -12.85
C GLY A 95 -0.73 16.02 -12.64
N ALA A 96 -1.45 14.90 -12.66
CA ALA A 96 -0.87 13.57 -12.41
C ALA A 96 0.33 13.23 -13.32
N GLU A 97 0.28 13.57 -14.60
CA GLU A 97 1.40 13.34 -15.54
C GLU A 97 2.65 14.17 -15.19
N GLN A 98 2.46 15.40 -14.70
CA GLN A 98 3.57 16.25 -14.26
C GLN A 98 4.17 15.71 -12.95
N ILE A 99 3.34 15.20 -12.05
CA ILE A 99 3.80 14.53 -10.83
C ILE A 99 4.61 13.26 -11.19
N LEU A 100 4.17 12.47 -12.17
CA LEU A 100 4.92 11.32 -12.67
C LEU A 100 6.26 11.74 -13.29
N HIS A 101 6.36 12.94 -13.89
CA HIS A 101 7.63 13.47 -14.36
C HIS A 101 8.59 13.82 -13.21
N VAL A 102 8.07 14.29 -12.07
CA VAL A 102 8.88 14.53 -10.85
C VAL A 102 9.32 13.21 -10.21
N PHE A 103 8.44 12.20 -10.21
CA PHE A 103 8.70 10.88 -9.64
C PHE A 103 8.60 9.75 -10.69
N PRO A 104 9.61 9.60 -11.58
CA PRO A 104 9.52 8.73 -12.75
C PRO A 104 9.45 7.22 -12.45
N HIS A 105 9.69 6.83 -11.21
CA HIS A 105 9.61 5.43 -10.75
C HIS A 105 8.25 5.09 -10.12
N LEU A 106 7.40 6.10 -9.92
CA LEU A 106 6.02 5.90 -9.54
C LEU A 106 5.18 5.56 -10.76
N THR A 107 4.06 4.91 -10.49
CA THR A 107 3.07 4.58 -11.52
C THR A 107 1.85 5.48 -11.36
N ARG A 108 0.99 5.50 -12.38
CA ARG A 108 -0.26 6.25 -12.30
C ARG A 108 -1.13 5.81 -11.11
N VAL A 109 -1.14 4.51 -10.82
CA VAL A 109 -1.83 3.94 -9.66
C VAL A 109 -1.27 4.49 -8.35
N ASP A 110 0.06 4.62 -8.23
CA ASP A 110 0.70 5.18 -7.03
C ASP A 110 0.21 6.63 -6.78
N VAL A 111 0.26 7.47 -7.82
CA VAL A 111 -0.19 8.88 -7.73
C VAL A 111 -1.68 8.97 -7.42
N ASP A 112 -2.52 8.22 -8.13
CA ASP A 112 -3.96 8.22 -7.91
C ASP A 112 -4.32 7.70 -6.50
N SER A 113 -3.63 6.68 -5.99
CA SER A 113 -3.82 6.16 -4.63
C SER A 113 -3.46 7.19 -3.56
N ALA A 114 -2.33 7.89 -3.71
CA ALA A 114 -1.92 8.94 -2.78
C ALA A 114 -2.95 10.09 -2.75
N LEU A 115 -3.38 10.57 -3.92
CA LEU A 115 -4.37 11.65 -4.01
C LEU A 115 -5.73 11.24 -3.44
N ARG A 116 -6.20 10.02 -3.72
CA ARG A 116 -7.45 9.52 -3.13
C ARG A 116 -7.39 9.45 -1.61
N PHE A 117 -6.29 8.93 -1.05
CA PHE A 117 -6.08 8.88 0.40
C PHE A 117 -6.01 10.28 1.02
N TYR A 118 -5.36 11.23 0.33
CA TYR A 118 -5.35 12.64 0.74
C TYR A 118 -6.77 13.24 0.77
N PHE A 119 -7.56 13.11 -0.30
CA PHE A 119 -8.93 13.64 -0.34
C PHE A 119 -9.87 12.99 0.69
N ALA A 120 -9.71 11.69 0.95
CA ALA A 120 -10.50 10.97 1.94
C ALA A 120 -10.28 11.51 3.37
N GLN A 121 -9.08 12.01 3.67
CA GLN A 121 -8.78 12.66 4.96
C GLN A 121 -9.29 14.09 5.04
N LEU A 122 -9.42 14.80 3.91
CA LEU A 122 -9.98 16.15 3.87
C LEU A 122 -11.49 16.17 4.14
N THR A 123 -12.21 15.09 3.82
CA THR A 123 -13.61 14.98 4.20
C THR A 123 -13.72 14.85 5.73
N PRO A 124 -14.29 15.85 6.44
CA PRO A 124 -14.43 15.75 7.88
C PRO A 124 -15.30 14.54 8.19
N SER A 125 -14.78 13.66 9.05
CA SER A 125 -15.56 12.61 9.69
C SER A 125 -16.89 13.22 10.14
N LYS A 126 -18.02 12.68 9.64
CA LYS A 126 -19.31 12.86 10.29
C LYS A 126 -19.18 12.24 11.68
N LYS A 127 -18.66 13.02 12.64
CA LYS A 127 -18.88 12.78 14.06
C LYS A 127 -20.38 12.96 14.27
N THR A 128 -21.07 11.84 14.36
CA THR A 128 -22.47 11.75 14.81
C THR A 128 -22.45 10.99 16.12
#